data_AF-A0A927UAM8-F1
#
_entry.id   AF-A0A927UAM8-F1
#
_cell.length_a   1.000
_cell.length_b   1.000
_cell.length_c   1.000
_cell.angle_alpha   90.00
_cell.angle_beta   90.00
_cell.angle_gamma   90.00
#
_symmetry.space_group_name_H-M   'P 1'
#
loop_
_entity.id
_entity.type
_entity.pdbx_description
1 polymer ?
#
loop_
_entity_poly.entity_id
_entity_poly.type
_entity_poly.pdbx_seq_one_letter_code
_entity_poly.pdbx_strand_id
1 'polypeptide(L)'
;MGEFLDLIDDVHYGLRKLFKKNKSASKQPTGTNVKRWAIELSVALVVGILTGCITYGLLNKEDKSLKVKEENAVAIQESQTPATGDAETPAKEEPQEDYSDVVITVVDPSGYAPSIADWSADEINAAISERKSYLDNNKYWPAVSKYWESKGVTDVACYCQYLFDTDNKVYSASDFSGLSPEVIHIAKNEIYARHGYSFKDQDIYNYFMGQVWYSPSILPKDFTEDIFTETEVKNLDMLNSIDKM
;
A
#
# COMPACT_ATOMS: atom_id res chain seq x y z
N MET A 1 13.79 -2.01 58.01
CA MET A 1 12.40 -1.73 57.58
C MET A 1 11.83 -0.41 58.12
N GLY A 2 12.53 0.36 58.98
CA GLY A 2 12.07 1.68 59.45
C GLY A 2 12.44 2.85 58.52
N GLU A 3 13.64 2.83 57.94
CA GLU A 3 14.17 3.93 57.10
C GLU A 3 13.41 4.17 55.78
N PHE A 4 12.73 3.13 55.25
CA PHE A 4 12.01 3.23 53.97
C PHE A 4 10.61 3.85 54.15
N LEU A 5 10.02 3.74 55.34
CA LEU A 5 8.70 4.31 55.63
C LEU A 5 8.78 5.82 55.89
N ASP A 6 9.85 6.28 56.56
CA ASP A 6 10.09 7.71 56.78
C ASP A 6 10.33 8.47 55.45
N LEU A 7 10.96 7.83 54.47
CA LEU A 7 11.15 8.41 53.14
C LEU A 7 9.84 8.58 52.36
N ILE A 8 8.89 7.65 52.52
CA ILE A 8 7.59 7.70 51.84
C ILE A 8 6.70 8.80 52.45
N ASP A 9 6.76 8.99 53.77
CA ASP A 9 6.00 10.04 54.44
C ASP A 9 6.54 11.44 54.12
N ASP A 10 7.86 11.60 53.96
CA ASP A 10 8.48 12.88 53.57
C ASP A 10 8.15 13.25 52.12
N VAL A 11 8.10 12.26 51.21
CA VAL A 11 7.66 12.45 49.81
C VAL A 11 6.18 12.83 49.76
N HIS A 12 5.33 12.19 50.56
CA HIS A 12 3.90 12.54 50.62
C HIS A 12 3.64 13.91 51.25
N TYR A 13 4.43 14.34 52.22
CA TYR A 13 4.36 15.70 52.77
C TYR A 13 4.83 16.75 51.75
N GLY A 14 5.92 16.46 51.03
CA GLY A 14 6.44 17.30 49.93
C GLY A 14 5.42 17.51 48.81
N LEU A 15 4.76 16.43 48.36
CA LEU A 15 3.70 16.53 47.34
C LEU A 15 2.50 17.36 47.82
N ARG A 16 2.05 17.17 49.07
CA ARG A 16 0.93 17.97 49.61
C ARG A 16 1.26 19.46 49.72
N LYS A 17 2.52 19.83 49.95
CA LYS A 17 2.97 21.22 49.95
C LYS A 17 3.01 21.83 48.55
N LEU A 18 3.38 21.05 47.53
CA LEU A 18 3.40 21.49 46.14
C LEU A 18 1.99 21.71 45.57
N PHE A 19 1.01 20.87 45.94
CA PHE A 19 -0.37 21.00 45.47
C PHE A 19 -1.22 22.02 46.25
N LYS A 20 -0.74 22.56 47.37
CA LYS A 20 -1.50 23.54 48.19
C LYS A 20 -1.20 25.01 47.85
N LYS A 21 -0.28 25.29 46.92
CA LYS A 21 0.05 26.65 46.48
C LYS A 21 -0.41 26.93 45.06
N ASN A 22 -1.72 26.82 44.79
CA ASN A 22 -2.32 27.54 43.66
C ASN A 22 -3.84 27.75 43.79
N LYS A 23 -4.26 28.35 44.91
CA LYS A 23 -5.58 28.99 45.02
C LYS A 23 -5.39 30.44 45.44
N SER A 24 -5.00 31.27 44.48
CA SER A 24 -5.27 32.70 44.53
C SER A 24 -5.44 33.24 43.12
N ALA A 25 -6.47 34.06 42.95
CA ALA A 25 -7.06 34.48 41.70
C ALA A 25 -6.08 35.15 40.71
N SER A 26 -6.16 34.75 39.44
CA SER A 26 -5.80 35.61 38.32
C SER A 26 -6.93 35.58 37.29
N LYS A 27 -7.59 36.74 37.11
CA LYS A 27 -8.55 37.02 36.05
C LYS A 27 -7.98 36.56 34.69
N GLN A 28 -8.73 35.74 33.96
CA GLN A 28 -8.43 35.46 32.55
C GLN A 28 -8.59 36.75 31.74
N PRO A 29 -7.58 37.18 30.97
CA PRO A 29 -7.80 38.10 29.87
C PRO A 29 -8.33 37.30 28.68
N THR A 30 -9.46 37.76 28.13
CA THR A 30 -10.05 37.28 26.88
C THR A 30 -9.06 37.41 25.73
N GLY A 31 -8.88 36.35 24.96
CA GLY A 31 -8.08 36.41 23.74
C GLY A 31 -8.06 35.07 23.02
N THR A 32 -9.20 34.67 22.44
CA THR A 32 -9.28 33.60 21.44
C THR A 32 -8.18 33.71 20.38
N ASN A 33 -7.73 34.93 20.10
CA ASN A 33 -6.59 35.21 19.24
C ASN A 33 -5.27 34.63 19.77
N VAL A 34 -4.86 34.82 21.03
CA VAL A 34 -3.54 34.36 21.51
C VAL A 34 -3.36 32.84 21.38
N LYS A 35 -4.43 32.07 21.61
CA LYS A 35 -4.44 30.62 21.39
C LYS A 35 -4.33 30.26 19.91
N ARG A 36 -4.94 31.03 19.01
CA ARG A 36 -4.82 30.87 17.55
C ARG A 36 -3.42 31.22 17.06
N TRP A 37 -2.84 32.34 17.52
CA TRP A 37 -1.47 32.73 17.21
C TRP A 37 -0.45 31.68 17.70
N ALA A 38 -0.68 31.05 18.86
CA ALA A 38 0.17 29.97 19.34
C ALA A 38 0.08 28.71 18.46
N ILE A 39 -1.12 28.36 17.98
CA ILE A 39 -1.32 27.23 17.06
C ILE A 39 -0.68 27.53 15.70
N GLU A 40 -0.92 28.70 15.12
CA GLU A 40 -0.33 29.09 13.83
C GLU A 40 1.20 29.13 13.87
N LEU A 41 1.81 29.65 14.96
CA LEU A 41 3.26 29.60 15.14
C LEU A 41 3.78 28.18 15.27
N SER A 42 3.04 27.29 15.95
CA SER A 42 3.44 25.88 16.07
C SER A 42 3.37 25.14 14.73
N VAL A 43 2.35 25.41 13.91
CA VAL A 43 2.20 24.82 12.57
C VAL A 43 3.28 25.37 11.64
N ALA A 44 3.55 26.68 11.66
CA ALA A 44 4.59 27.30 10.84
C ALA A 44 5.99 26.75 11.16
N LEU A 45 6.28 26.48 12.44
CA LEU A 45 7.55 25.90 12.85
C LEU A 45 7.70 24.44 12.34
N VAL A 46 6.66 23.63 12.43
CA VAL A 46 6.67 22.23 11.94
C VAL A 46 6.79 22.17 10.41
N VAL A 47 6.03 22.99 9.69
CA VAL A 47 6.08 23.07 8.22
C VAL A 47 7.45 23.57 7.76
N GLY A 48 8.03 24.55 8.45
CA GLY A 48 9.38 25.04 8.16
C GLY A 48 10.46 23.97 8.33
N ILE A 49 10.40 23.18 9.42
CA ILE A 49 11.32 22.06 9.66
C ILE A 49 11.16 20.99 8.57
N LEU A 50 9.94 20.57 8.25
CA LEU A 50 9.68 19.57 7.23
C LEU A 50 10.16 20.02 5.84
N THR A 51 9.86 21.26 5.46
CA THR A 51 10.30 21.84 4.18
C THR A 51 11.82 21.95 4.13
N GLY A 52 12.46 22.32 5.23
CA GLY A 52 13.91 22.33 5.39
C GLY A 52 14.53 20.93 5.26
N CYS A 53 13.94 19.91 5.89
CA CYS A 53 14.42 18.53 5.81
C CYS A 53 14.27 17.95 4.40
N ILE A 54 13.16 18.24 3.72
CA ILE A 54 12.92 17.79 2.33
C ILE A 54 13.89 18.49 1.38
N THR A 55 14.03 19.82 1.48
CA THR A 55 14.95 20.57 0.62
C THR A 55 16.42 20.21 0.88
N TYR A 56 16.82 20.01 2.13
CA TYR A 56 18.16 19.53 2.47
C TYR A 56 18.41 18.11 1.93
N GLY A 57 17.43 17.20 2.03
CA GLY A 57 17.53 15.86 1.46
C GLY A 57 17.61 15.85 -0.07
N LEU A 58 16.96 16.79 -0.74
CA LEU A 58 17.06 16.97 -2.20
C LEU A 58 18.37 17.61 -2.63
N LEU A 59 18.85 18.63 -1.90
CA LEU A 59 20.08 19.36 -2.20
C LEU A 59 21.36 18.59 -1.83
N ASN A 60 21.27 17.66 -0.87
CA ASN A 60 22.41 16.85 -0.41
C ASN A 60 22.38 15.42 -1.00
N LYS A 61 21.66 15.21 -2.09
CA LYS A 61 21.74 13.99 -2.89
C LYS A 61 23.06 14.04 -3.66
N GLU A 62 24.10 13.45 -3.10
CA GLU A 62 25.35 13.23 -3.83
C GLU A 62 25.03 12.53 -5.15
N ASP A 63 25.39 13.17 -6.27
CA ASP A 63 25.37 12.55 -7.59
C ASP A 63 26.33 11.36 -7.55
N LYS A 64 25.79 10.17 -7.23
CA LYS A 64 26.46 8.90 -7.53
C LYS A 64 26.44 8.73 -9.04
N SER A 65 27.38 9.41 -9.69
CA SER A 65 27.66 9.21 -11.11
C SER A 65 28.14 7.78 -11.30
N LEU A 66 27.29 6.98 -11.94
CA LEU A 66 27.68 5.68 -12.47
C LEU A 66 28.56 5.95 -13.68
N LYS A 67 29.86 5.66 -13.57
CA LYS A 67 30.78 5.67 -14.71
C LYS A 67 30.40 4.54 -15.67
N VAL A 68 29.60 4.85 -16.68
CA VAL A 68 29.44 4.00 -17.87
C VAL A 68 30.64 4.27 -18.78
N LYS A 69 31.37 3.20 -19.12
CA LYS A 69 32.47 3.22 -20.07
C LYS A 69 31.92 3.51 -21.46
N GLU A 70 32.48 4.50 -22.13
CA GLU A 70 32.36 4.70 -23.57
C GLU A 70 33.00 3.53 -24.31
N GLU A 71 32.20 2.79 -25.08
CA GLU A 71 32.61 2.28 -26.40
C GLU A 71 31.37 1.80 -27.17
N ASN A 72 31.02 2.59 -28.19
CA ASN A 72 30.49 2.20 -29.51
C ASN A 72 29.64 3.34 -30.09
N ALA A 73 30.32 4.41 -30.50
CA ALA A 73 29.77 5.39 -31.41
C ALA A 73 29.97 4.88 -32.84
N VAL A 74 28.88 4.56 -33.53
CA VAL A 74 28.84 4.56 -35.00
C VAL A 74 27.99 5.74 -35.43
N ALA A 75 28.64 6.62 -36.19
CA ALA A 75 28.15 7.89 -36.68
C ALA A 75 27.14 7.73 -37.82
N ILE A 76 26.12 8.60 -37.87
CA ILE A 76 25.60 9.17 -39.12
C ILE A 76 25.32 10.66 -38.89
N GLN A 77 25.85 11.47 -39.81
CA GLN A 77 25.81 12.94 -39.83
C GLN A 77 24.52 13.50 -40.48
N GLU A 78 24.15 14.69 -39.97
CA GLU A 78 23.65 15.90 -40.64
C GLU A 78 22.47 15.85 -41.62
N SER A 79 21.44 16.68 -41.34
CA SER A 79 21.32 17.98 -42.01
C SER A 79 20.13 18.84 -41.52
N GLN A 80 20.50 20.04 -41.03
CA GLN A 80 19.86 21.36 -41.25
C GLN A 80 18.51 21.76 -40.62
N THR A 81 18.61 22.78 -39.77
CA THR A 81 17.59 23.81 -39.45
C THR A 81 17.69 24.97 -40.46
N PRO A 82 16.59 25.69 -40.77
CA PRO A 82 16.51 27.12 -40.39
C PRO A 82 15.07 27.51 -39.95
N ALA A 83 14.86 28.11 -38.77
CA ALA A 83 14.99 29.53 -38.39
C ALA A 83 13.72 30.39 -38.60
N THR A 84 13.26 30.96 -37.48
CA THR A 84 12.63 32.30 -37.30
C THR A 84 11.13 32.49 -37.54
N GLY A 85 10.44 33.08 -36.54
CA GLY A 85 9.15 33.77 -36.70
C GLY A 85 8.36 33.92 -35.40
N ASP A 86 8.06 35.17 -35.01
CA ASP A 86 7.53 35.62 -33.73
C ASP A 86 6.01 35.38 -33.48
N ALA A 87 5.65 35.52 -32.19
CA ALA A 87 4.41 36.09 -31.63
C ALA A 87 3.15 35.22 -31.35
N GLU A 88 2.66 35.42 -30.12
CA GLU A 88 1.28 35.38 -29.59
C GLU A 88 0.58 34.05 -29.20
N THR A 89 0.13 34.03 -27.95
CA THR A 89 -0.72 33.07 -27.23
C THR A 89 -2.15 33.02 -27.81
N PRO A 90 -2.80 31.84 -27.87
CA PRO A 90 -3.95 31.64 -26.98
C PRO A 90 -4.10 30.21 -26.44
N ALA A 91 -4.81 30.11 -25.30
CA ALA A 91 -5.25 28.90 -24.64
C ALA A 91 -5.89 27.88 -25.60
N LYS A 92 -5.60 26.59 -25.38
CA LYS A 92 -6.33 25.47 -25.99
C LYS A 92 -6.90 24.57 -24.91
N GLU A 93 -8.19 24.32 -25.08
CA GLU A 93 -9.09 23.54 -24.25
C GLU A 93 -8.64 22.07 -24.12
N GLU A 94 -8.84 21.51 -22.93
CA GLU A 94 -8.73 20.08 -22.67
C GLU A 94 -9.84 19.33 -23.43
N PRO A 95 -9.56 18.18 -24.07
CA PRO A 95 -10.62 17.35 -24.64
C PRO A 95 -11.48 16.78 -23.50
N GLN A 96 -12.76 17.17 -23.47
CA GLN A 96 -13.77 16.53 -22.64
C GLN A 96 -14.09 15.16 -23.27
N GLU A 97 -13.52 14.10 -22.71
CA GLU A 97 -13.86 12.74 -23.12
C GLU A 97 -15.30 12.39 -22.71
N ASP A 98 -16.08 11.99 -23.70
CA ASP A 98 -17.47 11.56 -23.58
C ASP A 98 -17.50 10.11 -23.05
N TYR A 99 -17.64 9.96 -21.73
CA TYR A 99 -17.76 8.66 -21.05
C TYR A 99 -19.18 8.07 -21.11
N SER A 100 -20.04 8.48 -22.05
CA SER A 100 -21.43 8.00 -22.13
C SER A 100 -21.59 6.54 -22.62
N ASP A 101 -20.50 5.91 -23.09
CA ASP A 101 -20.50 4.51 -23.56
C ASP A 101 -19.90 3.50 -22.56
N VAL A 102 -19.60 3.92 -21.32
CA VAL A 102 -19.27 2.96 -20.26
C VAL A 102 -20.56 2.28 -19.82
N VAL A 103 -20.88 1.16 -20.47
CA VAL A 103 -21.79 0.17 -19.92
C VAL A 103 -21.17 -0.28 -18.61
N ILE A 104 -21.62 0.31 -17.50
CA ILE A 104 -21.43 -0.24 -16.16
C ILE A 104 -22.21 -1.55 -16.18
N THR A 105 -21.57 -2.62 -16.64
CA THR A 105 -22.03 -3.96 -16.33
C THR A 105 -22.06 -3.99 -14.81
N VAL A 106 -23.25 -4.16 -14.24
CA VAL A 106 -23.40 -4.38 -12.80
C VAL A 106 -22.70 -5.71 -12.53
N VAL A 107 -21.40 -5.64 -12.25
CA VAL A 107 -20.60 -6.78 -11.81
C VAL A 107 -21.17 -7.17 -10.47
N ASP A 108 -21.68 -8.39 -10.38
CA ASP A 108 -22.27 -8.93 -9.16
C ASP A 108 -21.19 -8.92 -8.05
N PRO A 109 -21.36 -8.09 -6.99
CA PRO A 109 -20.36 -7.98 -5.92
C PRO A 109 -20.31 -9.23 -5.03
N SER A 110 -21.22 -10.20 -5.21
CA SER A 110 -21.26 -11.42 -4.40
C SER A 110 -20.01 -12.31 -4.56
N GLY A 111 -19.24 -12.12 -5.63
CA GLY A 111 -17.98 -12.85 -5.85
C GLY A 111 -16.75 -12.19 -5.23
N TYR A 112 -16.81 -10.94 -4.78
CA TYR A 112 -15.64 -10.20 -4.31
C TYR A 112 -15.16 -10.68 -2.95
N ALA A 113 -13.86 -10.47 -2.69
CA ALA A 113 -13.28 -10.74 -1.39
C ALA A 113 -14.02 -9.94 -0.29
N PRO A 114 -14.24 -10.52 0.90
CA PRO A 114 -15.03 -9.91 1.96
C PRO A 114 -14.60 -8.49 2.35
N SER A 115 -13.30 -8.19 2.28
CA SER A 115 -12.75 -6.88 2.66
C SER A 115 -13.16 -5.73 1.75
N ILE A 116 -13.67 -6.03 0.55
CA ILE A 116 -14.07 -5.05 -0.47
C ILE A 116 -15.50 -5.27 -0.97
N ALA A 117 -16.27 -6.15 -0.32
CA ALA A 117 -17.64 -6.49 -0.74
C ALA A 117 -18.59 -5.28 -0.70
N ASP A 118 -18.34 -4.33 0.20
CA ASP A 118 -19.15 -3.11 0.36
C ASP A 118 -18.65 -1.92 -0.47
N TRP A 119 -17.57 -2.09 -1.25
CA TRP A 119 -17.01 -1.01 -2.06
C TRP A 119 -17.88 -0.74 -3.28
N SER A 120 -18.02 0.54 -3.62
CA SER A 120 -18.66 0.96 -4.85
C SER A 120 -17.82 0.60 -6.09
N ALA A 121 -18.46 0.51 -7.25
CA ALA A 121 -17.77 0.26 -8.51
C ALA A 121 -16.68 1.32 -8.80
N ASP A 122 -16.93 2.59 -8.44
CA ASP A 122 -15.97 3.68 -8.63
C ASP A 122 -14.72 3.51 -7.75
N GLU A 123 -14.90 3.09 -6.49
CA GLU A 123 -13.78 2.78 -5.58
C GLU A 123 -12.95 1.60 -6.09
N ILE A 124 -13.61 0.55 -6.58
CA ILE A 124 -12.94 -0.61 -7.17
C ILE A 124 -12.14 -0.19 -8.42
N ASN A 125 -12.75 0.56 -9.33
CA ASN A 125 -12.10 1.00 -10.56
C ASN A 125 -10.91 1.93 -10.28
N ALA A 126 -11.04 2.84 -9.32
CA ALA A 126 -9.95 3.70 -8.87
C ALA A 126 -8.78 2.86 -8.32
N ALA A 127 -9.06 1.91 -7.42
CA ALA A 127 -8.04 1.03 -6.85
C ALA A 127 -7.34 0.17 -7.90
N ILE A 128 -8.07 -0.35 -8.89
CA ILE A 128 -7.48 -1.10 -10.01
C ILE A 128 -6.56 -0.19 -10.84
N SER A 129 -7.01 1.03 -11.15
CA SER A 129 -6.21 1.98 -11.93
C SER A 129 -4.87 2.31 -11.26
N GLU A 130 -4.88 2.46 -9.93
CA GLU A 130 -3.68 2.71 -9.13
C GLU A 130 -2.73 1.50 -9.05
N ARG A 131 -3.29 0.29 -9.07
CA ARG A 131 -2.55 -0.96 -8.77
C ARG A 131 -2.16 -1.77 -9.99
N LYS A 132 -2.79 -1.56 -11.14
CA LYS A 132 -2.57 -2.36 -12.36
C LYS A 132 -1.09 -2.48 -12.76
N SER A 133 -0.31 -1.43 -12.53
CA SER A 133 1.12 -1.39 -12.90
C SER A 133 1.99 -2.38 -12.13
N TYR A 134 1.54 -2.87 -10.96
CA TYR A 134 2.26 -3.93 -10.25
C TYR A 134 2.24 -5.26 -11.01
N LEU A 135 1.27 -5.47 -11.89
CA LEU A 135 1.13 -6.70 -12.67
C LEU A 135 1.87 -6.60 -14.02
N ASP A 136 2.35 -5.41 -14.39
CA ASP A 136 3.15 -5.22 -15.60
C ASP A 136 4.46 -6.00 -15.49
N ASN A 137 4.69 -6.90 -16.45
CA ASN A 137 5.84 -7.82 -16.47
C ASN A 137 5.97 -8.72 -15.23
N ASN A 138 4.89 -8.91 -14.46
CA ASN A 138 4.91 -9.81 -13.31
C ASN A 138 5.05 -11.27 -13.75
N LYS A 139 5.91 -12.02 -13.05
CA LYS A 139 6.20 -13.43 -13.34
C LYS A 139 4.97 -14.35 -13.31
N TYR A 140 4.03 -14.10 -12.39
CA TYR A 140 2.89 -14.99 -12.12
C TYR A 140 1.63 -14.57 -12.89
N TRP A 141 1.49 -13.27 -13.19
CA TRP A 141 0.28 -12.73 -13.81
C TRP A 141 -0.16 -13.43 -15.10
N PRO A 142 0.72 -13.74 -16.09
CA PRO A 142 0.29 -14.39 -17.33
C PRO A 142 -0.36 -15.77 -17.14
N ALA A 143 0.09 -16.52 -16.13
CA ALA A 143 -0.46 -17.83 -15.82
C ALA A 143 -1.80 -17.70 -15.07
N VAL A 144 -1.88 -16.77 -14.12
CA VAL A 144 -3.10 -16.53 -13.34
C VAL A 144 -4.21 -15.89 -14.18
N SER A 145 -3.89 -14.95 -15.08
CA SER A 145 -4.87 -14.35 -15.99
C SER A 145 -5.50 -15.42 -16.90
N LYS A 146 -4.68 -16.32 -17.45
CA LYS A 146 -5.15 -17.47 -18.23
C LYS A 146 -6.03 -18.42 -17.43
N TYR A 147 -5.72 -18.62 -16.14
CA TYR A 147 -6.57 -19.39 -15.24
C TYR A 147 -7.95 -18.72 -15.08
N TRP A 148 -8.00 -17.41 -14.83
CA TRP A 148 -9.27 -16.68 -14.73
C TRP A 148 -10.10 -16.73 -16.01
N GLU A 149 -9.46 -16.56 -17.17
CA GLU A 149 -10.10 -16.72 -18.49
C GLU A 149 -10.74 -18.11 -18.63
N SER A 150 -10.04 -19.17 -18.19
CA SER A 150 -10.57 -20.55 -18.22
C SER A 150 -11.79 -20.77 -17.31
N LYS A 151 -11.96 -19.91 -16.29
CA LYS A 151 -13.11 -19.90 -15.39
C LYS A 151 -14.24 -18.99 -15.88
N GLY A 152 -14.05 -18.29 -17.01
CA GLY A 152 -15.00 -17.29 -17.51
C GLY A 152 -15.06 -16.04 -16.63
N VAL A 153 -14.06 -15.82 -15.79
CA VAL A 153 -13.94 -14.60 -14.97
C VAL A 153 -13.17 -13.58 -15.78
N THR A 154 -13.88 -12.57 -16.29
CA THR A 154 -13.32 -11.46 -17.06
C THR A 154 -13.39 -10.16 -16.26
N ASP A 155 -12.74 -9.11 -16.79
CA ASP A 155 -12.83 -7.74 -16.30
C ASP A 155 -12.26 -7.53 -14.89
N VAL A 156 -12.91 -6.66 -14.09
CA VAL A 156 -12.42 -6.22 -12.77
C VAL A 156 -12.39 -7.34 -11.72
N ALA A 157 -13.18 -8.39 -11.93
CA ALA A 157 -13.33 -9.50 -10.99
C ALA A 157 -11.99 -10.20 -10.71
N CYS A 158 -11.11 -10.34 -11.70
CA CYS A 158 -9.83 -11.03 -11.52
C CYS A 158 -8.88 -10.34 -10.53
N TYR A 159 -9.11 -9.05 -10.22
CA TYR A 159 -8.38 -8.28 -9.21
C TYR A 159 -9.08 -8.25 -7.85
N CYS A 160 -10.37 -8.62 -7.80
CA CYS A 160 -11.24 -8.41 -6.65
C CYS A 160 -11.63 -9.70 -5.93
N GLN A 161 -11.44 -10.86 -6.57
CA GLN A 161 -11.76 -12.15 -5.98
C GLN A 161 -10.52 -12.86 -5.45
N TYR A 162 -10.73 -13.76 -4.51
CA TYR A 162 -9.73 -14.75 -4.15
C TYR A 162 -9.61 -15.82 -5.24
N LEU A 163 -8.40 -16.27 -5.53
CA LEU A 163 -8.09 -17.26 -6.56
C LEU A 163 -8.70 -18.63 -6.23
N PHE A 164 -8.72 -18.99 -4.95
CA PHE A 164 -9.30 -20.23 -4.43
C PHE A 164 -9.95 -19.99 -3.09
N ASP A 165 -11.08 -20.64 -2.79
CA ASP A 165 -11.82 -20.50 -1.53
C ASP A 165 -11.17 -21.31 -0.38
N THR A 166 -9.89 -21.03 -0.09
CA THR A 166 -9.02 -21.82 0.80
C THR A 166 -9.34 -21.66 2.29
N ASP A 167 -10.15 -20.68 2.65
CA ASP A 167 -10.69 -20.45 3.99
C ASP A 167 -11.93 -21.31 4.27
N ASN A 168 -12.79 -21.54 3.28
CA ASN A 168 -14.05 -22.27 3.48
C ASN A 168 -14.04 -23.70 2.93
N LYS A 169 -13.17 -24.02 1.96
CA LYS A 169 -13.12 -25.33 1.30
C LYS A 169 -11.75 -26.00 1.47
N VAL A 170 -11.77 -27.27 1.85
CA VAL A 170 -10.58 -28.13 1.80
C VAL A 170 -10.41 -28.68 0.38
N TYR A 171 -9.23 -28.51 -0.18
CA TYR A 171 -8.86 -28.98 -1.51
C TYR A 171 -7.98 -30.23 -1.46
N SER A 172 -7.99 -30.97 -2.57
CA SER A 172 -7.15 -32.13 -2.84
C SER A 172 -6.15 -31.82 -3.95
N ALA A 173 -5.08 -32.61 -4.04
CA ALA A 173 -4.10 -32.47 -5.13
C ALA A 173 -4.73 -32.59 -6.54
N SER A 174 -5.82 -33.37 -6.67
CA SER A 174 -6.55 -33.49 -7.94
C SER A 174 -7.24 -32.20 -8.37
N ASP A 175 -7.64 -31.33 -7.44
CA ASP A 175 -8.26 -30.04 -7.77
C ASP A 175 -7.28 -29.09 -8.46
N PHE A 176 -5.97 -29.31 -8.28
CA PHE A 176 -4.89 -28.55 -8.91
C PHE A 176 -4.27 -29.28 -10.11
N SER A 177 -4.82 -30.44 -10.49
CA SER A 177 -4.29 -31.23 -11.60
C SER A 177 -4.41 -30.46 -12.93
N GLY A 178 -3.27 -30.29 -13.61
CA GLY A 178 -3.21 -29.57 -14.89
C GLY A 178 -3.11 -28.04 -14.76
N LEU A 179 -3.11 -27.50 -13.53
CA LEU A 179 -2.77 -26.09 -13.31
C LEU A 179 -1.27 -25.86 -13.43
N SER A 180 -0.88 -24.64 -13.77
CA SER A 180 0.53 -24.29 -13.89
C SER A 180 1.17 -24.16 -12.50
N PRO A 181 2.49 -24.40 -12.37
CA PRO A 181 3.21 -24.20 -11.11
C PRO A 181 3.02 -22.81 -10.52
N GLU A 182 2.97 -21.77 -11.35
CA GLU A 182 2.76 -20.37 -10.95
C GLU A 182 1.40 -20.17 -10.26
N VAL A 183 0.33 -20.77 -10.79
CA VAL A 183 -1.01 -20.68 -10.19
C VAL A 183 -1.05 -21.37 -8.83
N ILE A 184 -0.42 -22.55 -8.72
CA ILE A 184 -0.32 -23.29 -7.46
C ILE A 184 0.48 -22.49 -6.43
N HIS A 185 1.59 -21.89 -6.86
CA HIS A 185 2.44 -21.08 -6.01
C HIS A 185 1.70 -19.85 -5.49
N ILE A 186 0.96 -19.16 -6.35
CA ILE A 186 0.11 -18.03 -5.92
C ILE A 186 -1.00 -18.50 -4.99
N ALA A 187 -1.67 -19.62 -5.26
CA ALA A 187 -2.72 -20.15 -4.38
C ALA A 187 -2.21 -20.42 -2.96
N LYS A 188 -0.98 -20.95 -2.83
CA LYS A 188 -0.32 -21.13 -1.53
C LYS A 188 -0.06 -19.80 -0.84
N ASN A 189 0.52 -18.85 -1.56
CA ASN A 189 0.86 -17.54 -0.99
C ASN A 189 -0.40 -16.70 -0.69
N GLU A 190 -1.52 -16.93 -1.37
CA GLU A 190 -2.78 -16.23 -1.12
C GLU A 190 -3.24 -16.42 0.33
N ILE A 191 -3.06 -17.61 0.90
CA ILE A 191 -3.41 -17.89 2.30
C ILE A 191 -2.65 -16.91 3.22
N TYR A 192 -1.36 -16.69 3.00
CA TYR A 192 -0.58 -15.69 3.75
C TYR A 192 -1.05 -14.25 3.46
N ALA A 193 -1.34 -13.93 2.19
CA ALA A 193 -1.74 -12.60 1.76
C ALA A 193 -3.05 -12.14 2.41
N ARG A 194 -4.02 -13.04 2.57
CA ARG A 194 -5.30 -12.79 3.25
C ARG A 194 -5.13 -12.32 4.69
N HIS A 195 -4.08 -12.81 5.35
CA HIS A 195 -3.72 -12.43 6.72
C HIS A 195 -2.73 -11.26 6.78
N GLY A 196 -2.57 -10.52 5.68
CA GLY A 196 -1.76 -9.31 5.63
C GLY A 196 -0.25 -9.54 5.63
N TYR A 197 0.22 -10.76 5.30
CA TYR A 197 1.65 -11.06 5.20
C TYR A 197 2.34 -10.21 4.14
N SER A 198 3.36 -9.47 4.53
CA SER A 198 4.16 -8.63 3.63
C SER A 198 5.30 -9.43 3.01
N PHE A 199 5.16 -9.81 1.75
CA PHE A 199 6.16 -10.64 1.04
C PHE A 199 7.50 -9.92 0.84
N LYS A 200 8.61 -10.66 1.03
CA LYS A 200 9.97 -10.19 0.68
C LYS A 200 10.30 -10.41 -0.80
N ASP A 201 9.72 -11.44 -1.39
CA ASP A 201 9.87 -11.71 -2.81
C ASP A 201 9.10 -10.66 -3.60
N GLN A 202 9.79 -9.94 -4.48
CA GLN A 202 9.22 -8.81 -5.20
C GLN A 202 8.15 -9.24 -6.21
N ASP A 203 8.29 -10.40 -6.85
CA ASP A 203 7.31 -10.87 -7.83
C ASP A 203 6.01 -11.27 -7.14
N ILE A 204 6.10 -11.93 -5.98
CA ILE A 204 4.93 -12.28 -5.17
C ILE A 204 4.30 -11.02 -4.56
N TYR A 205 5.12 -10.13 -4.01
CA TYR A 205 4.65 -8.86 -3.46
C TYR A 205 3.89 -8.04 -4.52
N ASN A 206 4.48 -7.87 -5.71
CA ASN A 206 3.87 -7.15 -6.81
C ASN A 206 2.57 -7.83 -7.28
N TYR A 207 2.55 -9.16 -7.37
CA TYR A 207 1.33 -9.89 -7.73
C TYR A 207 0.17 -9.53 -6.79
N PHE A 208 0.42 -9.60 -5.47
CA PHE A 208 -0.61 -9.29 -4.47
C PHE A 208 -0.93 -7.81 -4.39
N MET A 209 0.03 -6.90 -4.57
CA MET A 209 -0.23 -5.46 -4.66
C MET A 209 -1.15 -5.09 -5.84
N GLY A 210 -1.17 -5.92 -6.90
CA GLY A 210 -2.13 -5.81 -7.99
C GLY A 210 -3.56 -6.21 -7.62
N GLN A 211 -3.77 -6.90 -6.50
CA GLN A 211 -5.09 -7.32 -6.02
C GLN A 211 -5.72 -6.23 -5.16
N VAL A 212 -7.00 -5.94 -5.37
CA VAL A 212 -7.71 -4.85 -4.69
C VAL A 212 -7.93 -5.17 -3.20
N TRP A 213 -8.11 -6.44 -2.88
CA TRP A 213 -8.37 -6.91 -1.52
C TRP A 213 -7.13 -7.03 -0.63
N TYR A 214 -5.93 -7.05 -1.22
CA TYR A 214 -4.69 -7.25 -0.46
C TYR A 214 -4.21 -5.96 0.21
N SER A 215 -3.86 -6.07 1.49
CA SER A 215 -3.32 -4.97 2.29
C SER A 215 -2.20 -5.50 3.19
N PRO A 216 -0.92 -5.26 2.84
CA PRO A 216 0.19 -5.73 3.65
C PRO A 216 0.23 -5.00 5.00
N SER A 217 0.22 -5.75 6.10
CA SER A 217 0.18 -5.19 7.46
C SER A 217 1.14 -5.87 8.44
N ILE A 218 1.54 -7.12 8.19
CA ILE A 218 2.41 -7.91 9.07
C ILE A 218 3.72 -8.22 8.35
N LEU A 219 4.84 -7.82 8.97
CA LEU A 219 6.15 -8.13 8.43
C LEU A 219 6.49 -9.62 8.65
N PRO A 220 7.32 -10.23 7.79
CA PRO A 220 7.70 -11.64 7.91
C PRO A 220 8.30 -12.05 9.24
N LYS A 221 8.95 -11.12 9.94
CA LYS A 221 9.55 -11.36 11.26
C LYS A 221 8.53 -11.44 12.39
N ASP A 222 7.35 -10.85 12.18
CA ASP A 222 6.28 -10.70 13.17
C ASP A 222 5.08 -11.60 12.84
N PHE A 223 5.12 -12.30 11.69
CA PHE A 223 4.06 -13.19 11.26
C PHE A 223 4.16 -14.55 11.95
N THR A 224 3.03 -15.04 12.44
CA THR A 224 2.89 -16.33 13.10
C THR A 224 1.78 -17.14 12.43
N GLU A 225 2.02 -18.43 12.22
CA GLU A 225 1.10 -19.32 11.50
C GLU A 225 -0.10 -19.78 12.36
N ASP A 226 -0.16 -19.37 13.63
CA ASP A 226 -1.28 -19.62 14.54
C ASP A 226 -2.57 -18.86 14.16
N ILE A 227 -2.46 -17.88 13.27
CA ILE A 227 -3.60 -17.16 12.71
C ILE A 227 -4.41 -18.01 11.73
N PHE A 228 -3.82 -19.08 11.17
CA PHE A 228 -4.49 -19.91 10.18
C PHE A 228 -5.58 -20.78 10.80
N THR A 229 -6.69 -20.89 10.08
CA THR A 229 -7.78 -21.82 10.40
C THR A 229 -7.37 -23.27 10.11
N GLU A 230 -8.08 -24.24 10.70
CA GLU A 230 -7.82 -25.66 10.41
C GLU A 230 -7.96 -26.01 8.92
N THR A 231 -8.86 -25.32 8.20
CA THR A 231 -9.06 -25.50 6.75
C THR A 231 -7.84 -25.00 5.98
N GLU A 232 -7.36 -23.80 6.30
CA GLU A 232 -6.17 -23.22 5.69
C GLU A 232 -4.91 -24.04 5.96
N VAL A 233 -4.74 -24.56 7.19
CA VAL A 233 -3.61 -25.44 7.52
C VAL A 233 -3.60 -26.70 6.65
N LYS A 234 -4.76 -27.37 6.50
CA LYS A 234 -4.87 -28.57 5.62
C LYS A 234 -4.57 -28.23 4.16
N ASN A 235 -5.04 -27.08 3.70
CA ASN A 235 -4.78 -26.61 2.34
C ASN A 235 -3.31 -26.25 2.14
N LEU A 236 -2.67 -25.60 3.12
CA LEU A 236 -1.24 -25.29 3.10
C LEU A 236 -0.39 -26.56 3.04
N ASP A 237 -0.68 -27.56 3.89
CA ASP A 237 0.02 -28.84 3.87
C ASP A 237 -0.07 -29.53 2.51
N MET A 238 -1.26 -29.56 1.92
CA MET A 238 -1.47 -30.11 0.59
C MET A 238 -0.74 -29.29 -0.49
N LEU A 239 -0.86 -27.95 -0.49
CA LEU A 239 -0.21 -27.06 -1.45
C LEU A 239 1.30 -27.16 -1.38
N ASN A 240 1.87 -27.24 -0.16
CA ASN A 240 3.29 -27.47 0.06
C ASN A 240 3.79 -28.78 -0.55
N SER A 241 2.95 -29.80 -0.64
CA SER A 241 3.32 -31.10 -1.24
C SER A 241 3.33 -31.10 -2.77
N ILE A 242 2.59 -30.19 -3.41
CA ILE A 242 2.43 -30.13 -4.87
C ILE A 242 3.12 -28.93 -5.53
N ASP A 243 3.38 -27.86 -4.77
CA ASP A 243 4.12 -26.70 -5.24
C ASP A 243 5.60 -27.06 -5.45
N LYS A 244 6.14 -26.74 -6.63
CA LYS A 244 7.49 -27.11 -7.07
C LYS A 244 8.41 -25.90 -7.26
N MET A 245 7.94 -24.71 -6.91
CA MET A 245 8.69 -23.45 -7.07
C MET A 245 9.49 -23.08 -5.83
#